data_AF-A0A1B6FZK1-F1
#
_entry.id   AF-A0A1B6FZK1-F1
#
_cell.length_a   1.000
_cell.length_b   1.000
_cell.length_c   1.000
_cell.angle_alpha   90.00
_cell.angle_beta   90.00
_cell.angle_gamma   90.00
#
_symmetry.space_group_name_H-M   'P 1'
#
loop_
_entity.id
_entity.type
_entity.pdbx_description
1 polymer ?
#
loop_
_entity_poly.entity_id
_entity_poly.type
_entity_poly.pdbx_seq_one_letter_code
_entity_poly.pdbx_strand_id
1 'polypeptide(L)'
;RPICVTTIPPRYDVEHDNDIHYNIALANNYIRELVIRINSVHLIDFDHFKRYHFTRQGMHLSFKGKKKLAFIINDFVNKIYEAKVTEKEGSNDSNVQHNTTTKINENIHVID
;
A
#
# COMPACT_ATOMS: atom_id res chain seq x y z
N ARG A 1 -1.55 4.44 -18.07
CA ARG A 1 -0.39 4.63 -17.16
C ARG A 1 -0.89 4.29 -15.77
N PRO A 2 -0.21 3.44 -14.98
CA PRO A 2 -0.68 3.09 -13.64
C PRO A 2 -0.69 4.36 -12.78
N ILE A 3 -1.77 4.56 -12.02
CA ILE A 3 -1.87 5.62 -11.03
C ILE A 3 -1.66 4.98 -9.67
N CYS A 4 -0.73 5.53 -8.89
CA CYS A 4 -0.39 5.01 -7.57
C CYS A 4 -0.79 6.04 -6.53
N VAL A 5 -1.55 5.64 -5.53
CA VAL A 5 -1.95 6.48 -4.40
C VAL A 5 -1.39 5.85 -3.13
N THR A 6 -1.01 6.67 -2.17
CA THR A 6 -0.47 6.22 -0.88
C THR A 6 -1.44 6.57 0.24
N THR A 7 -1.52 5.75 1.28
CA THR A 7 -2.12 6.22 2.55
C THR A 7 -1.21 7.28 3.19
N ILE A 8 -1.78 8.13 4.03
CA ILE A 8 -1.04 9.09 4.85
C ILE A 8 -0.40 8.31 6.00
N PRO A 9 0.93 8.34 6.16
CA PRO A 9 1.58 7.61 7.25
C PRO A 9 1.17 8.16 8.62
N PRO A 10 1.26 7.35 9.69
CA PRO A 10 1.05 7.84 11.04
C PRO A 10 2.02 8.97 11.37
N ARG A 11 1.50 9.98 12.06
CA ARG A 11 2.30 11.06 12.63
C ARG A 11 2.75 10.68 14.03
N TYR A 12 3.97 11.05 14.38
CA TYR A 12 4.49 10.83 15.73
C TYR A 12 5.08 12.12 16.34
N ASP A 13 4.81 13.25 15.72
CA ASP A 13 5.23 14.58 16.17
C ASP A 13 4.16 15.30 17.01
N VAL A 14 3.02 14.64 17.21
CA VAL A 14 1.91 15.06 18.06
C VAL A 14 1.66 14.03 19.15
N GLU A 15 0.91 14.43 20.17
CA GLU A 15 0.45 13.54 21.25
C GLU A 15 -0.54 12.50 20.73
N HIS A 16 -0.59 11.33 21.37
CA HIS A 16 -1.40 10.19 20.94
C HIS A 16 -2.90 10.52 20.85
N ASP A 17 -3.41 11.39 21.74
CA ASP A 17 -4.82 11.75 21.80
C ASP A 17 -5.18 12.92 20.86
N ASN A 18 -4.25 13.37 20.03
CA ASN A 18 -4.50 14.45 19.09
C ASN A 18 -5.45 14.01 17.97
N ASP A 19 -6.47 14.83 17.68
CA ASP A 19 -7.49 14.59 16.65
C ASP A 19 -6.92 14.30 15.25
N ILE A 20 -5.69 14.73 14.97
CA ILE A 20 -5.02 14.44 13.69
C ILE A 20 -4.91 12.93 13.42
N HIS A 21 -4.76 12.10 14.46
CA HIS A 21 -4.70 10.65 14.29
C HIS A 21 -6.01 10.08 13.76
N TYR A 22 -7.13 10.56 14.32
CA TYR A 22 -8.47 10.21 13.87
C TYR A 22 -8.72 10.70 12.44
N ASN A 23 -8.34 11.95 12.14
CA ASN A 23 -8.48 12.53 10.80
C ASN A 23 -7.64 11.79 9.74
N ILE A 24 -6.42 11.36 10.08
CA ILE A 24 -5.59 10.51 9.21
C ILE A 24 -6.27 9.17 8.97
N ALA A 25 -6.81 8.53 10.00
CA ALA A 25 -7.52 7.26 9.85
C ALA A 25 -8.75 7.38 8.92
N LEU A 26 -9.56 8.42 9.09
CA LEU A 26 -10.70 8.71 8.21
C LEU A 26 -10.27 8.95 6.76
N ALA A 27 -9.24 9.77 6.56
CA ALA A 27 -8.71 10.04 5.23
C ALA A 27 -8.17 8.77 4.56
N ASN A 28 -7.43 7.93 5.29
CA ASN A 28 -6.89 6.68 4.77
C ASN A 28 -7.99 5.67 4.43
N ASN A 29 -9.05 5.59 5.24
CA ASN A 29 -10.22 4.76 4.92
C ASN A 29 -10.91 5.23 3.64
N TYR A 30 -11.09 6.54 3.48
CA TYR A 30 -11.67 7.11 2.27
C TYR A 30 -10.78 6.87 1.04
N ILE A 31 -9.46 7.00 1.16
CA ILE A 31 -8.51 6.66 0.10
C ILE A 31 -8.66 5.18 -0.31
N ARG A 32 -8.71 4.25 0.65
CA ARG A 32 -8.90 2.81 0.38
C ARG A 32 -10.19 2.54 -0.39
N GLU A 33 -11.30 3.13 0.07
CA GLU A 33 -12.60 3.04 -0.61
C GLU A 33 -12.55 3.55 -2.05
N LEU A 34 -11.89 4.69 -2.28
CA LEU A 34 -11.74 5.25 -3.63
C LEU A 34 -10.91 4.34 -4.53
N VAL A 35 -9.81 3.78 -4.04
CA VAL A 35 -8.97 2.88 -4.85
C VAL A 35 -9.71 1.60 -5.24
N ILE A 36 -10.51 1.02 -4.33
CA ILE A 36 -11.30 -0.19 -4.62
C ILE A 36 -12.29 0.05 -5.77
N ARG A 37 -12.81 1.28 -5.92
CA ARG A 37 -13.79 1.62 -6.96
C ARG A 37 -13.16 1.88 -8.33
N ILE A 38 -11.85 2.09 -8.42
CA ILE A 38 -11.17 2.51 -9.64
C ILE A 38 -10.08 1.49 -10.00
N ASN A 39 -10.40 0.58 -10.92
CA ASN A 39 -9.53 -0.55 -11.31
C ASN A 39 -8.13 -0.15 -11.82
N SER A 40 -7.95 1.09 -12.29
CA SER A 40 -6.67 1.60 -12.81
C SER A 40 -5.79 2.30 -11.77
N VAL A 41 -6.25 2.35 -10.52
CA VAL A 41 -5.54 2.96 -9.39
C VAL A 41 -5.04 1.84 -8.48
N HIS A 42 -3.80 1.97 -8.03
CA HIS A 42 -3.17 1.02 -7.12
C HIS A 42 -2.82 1.73 -5.81
N LEU A 43 -3.05 1.05 -4.68
CA LEU A 43 -2.78 1.59 -3.35
C LEU A 43 -1.43 1.09 -2.83
N ILE A 44 -0.64 2.00 -2.25
CA ILE A 44 0.54 1.68 -1.44
C ILE A 44 0.24 2.03 0.01
N ASP A 45 0.18 1.03 0.89
CA ASP A 45 -0.16 1.23 2.30
C ASP A 45 1.07 1.62 3.14
N PHE A 46 0.99 2.79 3.78
CA PHE A 46 2.02 3.36 4.65
C PHE A 46 1.69 3.25 6.15
N ASP A 47 0.61 2.59 6.54
CA ASP A 47 0.23 2.44 7.95
C ASP A 47 1.23 1.56 8.73
N HIS A 48 2.05 0.79 8.02
CA HIS A 48 3.11 -0.05 8.60
C HIS A 48 4.37 0.72 9.03
N PHE A 49 4.41 2.05 8.90
CA PHE A 49 5.51 2.87 9.41
C PHE A 49 5.41 3.04 10.93
N LYS A 50 6.33 2.39 11.66
CA LYS A 50 6.51 2.53 13.11
C LYS A 50 7.35 3.76 13.48
N ARG A 51 7.24 4.24 14.73
CA ARG A 51 7.98 5.40 15.29
C ARG A 51 9.46 5.46 14.90
N TYR A 52 10.18 4.34 14.99
CA TYR A 52 11.62 4.29 14.68
C TYR A 52 11.98 4.50 13.20
N HIS A 53 10.99 4.60 12.31
CA HIS A 53 11.19 5.00 10.90
C HIS A 53 11.19 6.51 10.70
N PHE A 54 10.82 7.30 11.72
CA PHE A 54 10.74 8.75 11.63
C PHE A 54 11.96 9.42 12.26
N THR A 55 12.16 10.69 11.95
CA THR A 55 13.13 11.55 12.64
C THR A 55 12.72 11.73 14.10
N ARG A 56 13.61 12.30 14.91
CA ARG A 56 13.31 12.62 16.32
C ARG A 56 12.02 13.44 16.47
N GLN A 57 11.76 14.35 15.54
CA GLN A 57 10.56 15.18 15.53
C GLN A 57 9.30 14.35 15.27
N GLY A 58 9.35 13.34 14.40
CA GLY A 58 8.24 12.41 14.17
C GLY A 58 7.38 12.66 12.94
N MET A 59 7.61 13.76 12.23
CA MET A 59 6.88 14.11 11.02
C MET A 59 7.56 13.58 9.75
N HIS A 60 8.89 13.64 9.70
CA HIS A 60 9.66 13.22 8.53
C HIS A 60 10.25 11.83 8.73
N LEU A 61 10.52 11.11 7.64
CA LEU A 61 11.22 9.83 7.69
C LEU A 61 12.70 10.01 8.01
N SER A 62 13.23 9.16 8.90
CA SER A 62 14.67 8.99 9.11
C SER A 62 15.30 8.26 7.91
N PHE A 63 16.63 8.13 7.90
CA PHE A 63 17.31 7.31 6.89
C PHE A 63 16.75 5.88 6.82
N LYS A 64 16.48 5.25 7.99
CA LYS A 64 15.85 3.93 8.06
C LYS A 64 14.45 3.91 7.45
N GLY A 65 13.64 4.95 7.71
CA GLY A 65 12.33 5.11 7.09
C GLY A 65 12.39 5.28 5.58
N LYS A 66 13.30 6.13 5.08
CA LYS A 66 13.51 6.34 3.64
C LYS A 66 13.97 5.05 2.95
N LYS A 67 14.84 4.27 3.59
CA LYS A 67 15.27 2.95 3.09
C LYS A 67 14.07 1.99 2.99
N LYS A 68 13.23 1.91 4.02
CA LYS A 68 12.00 1.10 3.98
C LYS A 68 11.04 1.57 2.88
N LEU A 69 10.83 2.88 2.74
CA LEU A 69 10.01 3.47 1.69
C LEU A 69 10.51 3.08 0.29
N ALA A 70 11.82 3.16 0.06
CA ALA A 70 12.42 2.76 -1.22
C ALA A 70 12.15 1.29 -1.54
N PHE A 71 12.27 0.39 -0.56
CA PHE A 71 11.93 -1.02 -0.76
C PHE A 71 10.46 -1.23 -1.09
N ILE A 72 9.54 -0.57 -0.38
CA ILE A 72 8.09 -0.66 -0.65
C ILE A 72 7.78 -0.19 -2.08
N ILE A 73 8.33 0.96 -2.50
CA ILE A 73 8.10 1.49 -3.85
C ILE A 73 8.67 0.53 -4.90
N ASN A 74 9.87 0.00 -4.70
CA ASN A 74 10.51 -0.90 -5.65
C ASN A 74 9.75 -2.23 -5.79
N ASP A 75 9.38 -2.85 -4.66
CA ASP A 75 8.56 -4.07 -4.62
C ASP A 75 7.22 -3.86 -5.33
N PHE A 76 6.58 -2.73 -5.09
CA PHE A 76 5.31 -2.39 -5.72
C PHE A 76 5.42 -2.16 -7.23
N VAL A 77 6.45 -1.44 -7.68
CA VAL A 77 6.70 -1.23 -9.10
C VAL A 77 6.93 -2.58 -9.80
N ASN A 78 7.74 -3.46 -9.21
CA ASN A 78 7.99 -4.80 -9.75
C ASN A 78 6.70 -5.61 -9.87
N LYS A 79 5.85 -5.62 -8.84
CA LYS A 79 4.54 -6.29 -8.88
C LYS A 79 3.64 -5.79 -10.02
N ILE A 80 3.61 -4.48 -10.26
CA ILE A 80 2.84 -3.89 -11.38
C ILE A 80 3.40 -4.33 -12.73
N TYR A 81 4.73 -4.43 -12.86
CA TYR A 81 5.35 -4.89 -14.10
C TYR A 81 5.10 -6.38 -14.34
N GLU A 82 5.25 -7.22 -13.32
CA GLU A 82 4.99 -8.67 -13.39
C GLU A 82 3.54 -8.96 -13.79
N ALA A 83 2.55 -8.31 -13.17
CA ALA A 83 1.14 -8.49 -13.51
C ALA A 83 0.84 -8.23 -15.01
N LYS A 84 1.48 -7.20 -15.59
CA LYS A 84 1.31 -6.87 -17.02
C LYS A 84 1.98 -7.87 -17.96
N VAL A 85 3.03 -8.57 -17.52
CA VAL A 85 3.65 -9.62 -18.32
C VAL A 85 2.73 -10.82 -18.37
N THR A 86 2.18 -11.24 -17.22
CA THR A 86 1.24 -12.36 -17.14
C THR A 86 -0.04 -12.12 -17.95
N GLU A 87 -0.61 -10.91 -17.93
CA GLU A 87 -1.76 -10.55 -18.76
C GLU A 87 -1.49 -10.69 -20.27
N LYS A 88 -0.26 -10.40 -20.72
CA LYS A 88 0.12 -10.50 -22.13
C LYS A 88 0.36 -11.95 -22.58
N GLU A 89 0.93 -12.77 -21.72
CA GLU A 89 1.17 -14.19 -21.99
C GLU A 89 -0.14 -14.98 -22.01
N GLY A 90 -1.09 -14.67 -21.12
CA GLY A 90 -2.42 -15.30 -21.10
C GLY A 90 -3.32 -14.97 -22.30
N SER A 91 -3.03 -13.90 -23.05
CA SER A 91 -3.75 -13.57 -24.29
C SER A 91 -3.23 -14.30 -25.55
N ASN A 92 -2.13 -15.06 -25.46
CA ASN A 92 -1.61 -15.84 -26.60
C ASN A 92 -2.05 -17.31 -26.59
N ASP A 93 -2.58 -17.82 -25.47
CA ASP A 93 -3.09 -19.19 -25.34
C ASP A 93 -4.57 -19.20 -24.96
N SER A 94 -5.44 -18.72 -25.85
CA SER A 94 -6.85 -19.10 -25.80
C SER A 94 -7.06 -20.46 -26.44
N ASN A 95 -6.63 -21.51 -25.75
CA ASN A 95 -7.34 -22.78 -25.69
C ASN A 95 -6.90 -23.57 -24.45
N VAL A 96 -7.61 -23.37 -23.33
CA VAL A 96 -8.02 -24.39 -22.36
C VAL A 96 -8.69 -23.68 -21.17
N GLN A 97 -9.94 -24.06 -20.92
CA GLN A 97 -10.71 -23.67 -19.75
C GLN A 97 -10.00 -24.09 -18.47
N HIS A 98 -9.86 -23.19 -17.49
CA HIS A 98 -10.12 -23.54 -16.08
C HIS A 98 -10.32 -22.29 -15.21
N ASN A 99 -11.35 -22.38 -14.37
CA ASN A 99 -11.82 -21.35 -13.45
C ASN A 99 -10.76 -20.99 -12.40
N THR A 100 -10.47 -19.70 -12.22
CA THR A 100 -9.72 -19.23 -11.04
C THR A 100 -10.45 -18.07 -10.37
N THR A 101 -11.24 -18.43 -9.37
CA THR A 101 -11.69 -17.52 -8.32
C THR A 101 -10.49 -17.22 -7.41
N THR A 102 -9.78 -16.13 -7.63
CA THR A 102 -8.76 -15.68 -6.66
C THR A 102 -9.42 -14.69 -5.71
N LYS A 103 -10.09 -15.23 -4.69
CA LYS A 103 -10.34 -14.51 -3.43
C LYS A 103 -8.97 -14.30 -2.78
N ILE A 104 -8.51 -13.06 -2.71
CA ILE A 104 -7.36 -12.69 -1.88
C ILE A 104 -7.88 -12.68 -0.44
N ASN A 105 -7.67 -13.81 0.24
CA ASN A 105 -7.89 -13.93 1.67
C ASN A 105 -6.87 -13.08 2.43
N GLU A 106 -7.43 -12.25 3.31
CA GLU A 106 -6.95 -11.87 4.62
C GLU A 106 -5.78 -12.73 5.14
N ASN A 107 -4.70 -12.07 5.53
CA ASN A 107 -3.89 -12.53 6.65
C ASN A 107 -3.42 -11.33 7.47
N ILE A 108 -4.29 -11.00 8.42
CA ILE A 108 -4.02 -10.34 9.68
C ILE A 108 -2.82 -11.04 10.33
N HIS A 109 -1.71 -10.32 10.50
CA HIS A 109 -0.66 -10.78 11.40
C HIS A 109 -0.98 -10.30 12.81
N VAL A 110 -1.46 -11.25 13.62
CA VAL A 110 -1.55 -11.16 15.08
C VAL A 110 -0.12 -10.97 15.63
N ILE A 111 -0.02 -10.04 16.58
CA ILE A 111 1.18 -9.70 17.34
C ILE A 111 1.18 -10.59 18.57
N ASP A 112 2.29 -11.30 18.82
CA ASP A 112 2.68 -11.74 20.16
C ASP A 112 3.53 -10.64 20.83
#